data_AF-A0A081BQQ6-F1
#
_entry.id   AF-A0A081BQQ6-F1
#
_cell.length_a   1.000
_cell.length_b   1.000
_cell.length_c   1.000
_cell.angle_alpha   90.00
_cell.angle_beta   90.00
_cell.angle_gamma   90.00
#
_symmetry.space_group_name_H-M   'P 1'
#
loop_
_entity.id
_entity.type
_entity.pdbx_description
1 polymer ?
#
loop_
_entity_poly.entity_id
_entity_poly.type
_entity_poly.pdbx_seq_one_letter_code
_entity_poly.pdbx_strand_id
1 'polypeptide(L)' 'MLDAKFSVDQTHLDFLNHYRQYGFKNRSMMVRTALDHLKADIEAARLSQSAKLYAELYAEESELRDLAEAAIREWPE' A
#
# COMPACT_ATOMS: atom_id res chain seq x y z
N MET A 1 -9.51 -21.77 5.53
CA MET A 1 -8.38 -21.29 4.71
C MET A 1 -8.58 -21.85 3.31
N LEU A 2 -8.40 -21.05 2.27
CA LEU A 2 -8.52 -21.51 0.88
C LEU A 2 -7.11 -21.67 0.29
N ASP A 3 -6.94 -22.68 -0.56
CA ASP A 3 -5.66 -22.95 -1.21
C ASP A 3 -5.64 -22.37 -2.62
N ALA A 4 -4.54 -21.71 -2.96
CA ALA A 4 -4.25 -21.23 -4.31
C ALA A 4 -2.99 -21.93 -4.83
N LYS A 5 -3.02 -22.40 -6.07
CA LYS A 5 -1.86 -22.96 -6.77
C LYS A 5 -1.34 -21.93 -7.75
N PHE A 6 -0.04 -21.67 -7.70
CA PHE A 6 0.65 -20.75 -8.59
C PHE A 6 1.99 -21.35 -8.98
N SER A 7 2.45 -21.02 -10.18
CA SER A 7 3.78 -21.39 -10.65
C SER A 7 4.80 -20.40 -10.09
N VAL A 8 5.94 -20.91 -9.66
CA VAL A 8 7.10 -20.13 -9.25
C VAL A 8 8.32 -20.65 -10.00
N ASP A 9 9.30 -19.79 -10.23
CA ASP A 9 10.60 -20.24 -10.73
C ASP A 9 11.45 -20.87 -9.61
N GLN A 10 12.59 -21.41 -10.00
CA GLN A 10 13.51 -22.09 -9.07
C GLN A 10 14.03 -21.14 -7.99
N THR A 11 14.34 -19.89 -8.33
CA THR A 11 14.87 -18.89 -7.39
C THR A 11 13.85 -18.58 -6.29
N HIS A 12 12.59 -18.40 -6.65
CA HIS A 12 11.50 -18.20 -5.68
C HIS A 12 11.29 -19.44 -4.82
N LEU A 13 11.38 -20.64 -5.39
CA LEU A 13 11.25 -21.89 -4.64
C LEU A 13 12.39 -22.06 -3.63
N ASP A 14 13.62 -21.74 -4.04
CA ASP A 14 14.80 -21.79 -3.17
C ASP A 14 14.68 -20.79 -2.03
N PHE A 15 14.25 -19.56 -2.32
CA PHE A 15 13.96 -18.56 -1.30
C PHE A 15 12.92 -19.05 -0.29
N LEU A 16 11.81 -19.63 -0.76
CA LEU A 16 10.77 -20.21 0.10
C LEU A 16 11.26 -21.41 0.90
N ASN A 17 12.21 -22.19 0.39
CA ASN A 17 12.78 -23.33 1.12
C ASN A 17 13.59 -22.89 2.34
N HIS A 18 14.15 -21.69 2.32
CA HIS A 18 14.89 -21.10 3.44
C HIS A 18 13.99 -20.41 4.48
N TYR A 19 12.67 -20.58 4.44
CA TYR A 19 11.69 -19.92 5.34
C TYR A 19 12.07 -19.93 6.83
N ARG A 20 12.69 -21.02 7.33
CA ARG A 20 13.12 -21.13 8.73
C ARG A 20 14.25 -20.17 9.10
N GLN A 21 15.14 -19.87 8.16
CA GLN A 21 16.26 -18.93 8.36
C GLN A 21 15.74 -17.51 8.59
N TYR A 22 14.56 -17.19 8.06
CA TYR A 22 13.88 -15.91 8.24
C TYR A 22 12.87 -15.90 9.40
N GLY A 23 12.83 -16.96 10.22
CA GLY A 23 11.96 -17.05 11.40
C GLY A 23 10.52 -17.49 11.13
N PHE A 24 10.18 -17.94 9.92
CA PHE A 24 8.83 -18.42 9.61
C PHE A 24 8.62 -19.88 10.04
N LYS A 25 7.40 -20.19 10.48
CA LYS A 25 6.98 -21.56 10.86
C LYS A 25 6.82 -22.49 9.66
N ASN A 26 6.38 -21.96 8.51
CA ASN A 26 6.18 -22.70 7.27
C ASN A 26 6.19 -21.74 6.06
N ARG A 27 6.31 -22.31 4.85
CA ARG A 27 6.30 -21.54 3.58
C ARG A 27 5.03 -20.71 3.41
N SER A 28 3.87 -21.26 3.78
CA SER A 28 2.58 -20.57 3.66
C SER A 28 2.48 -19.33 4.56
N MET A 29 3.13 -19.32 5.72
CA MET A 29 3.23 -18.13 6.57
C MET A 29 4.07 -17.06 5.90
N MET A 30 5.24 -17.43 5.37
CA MET A 30 6.11 -16.51 4.64
C MET A 30 5.42 -15.89 3.41
N VAL A 31 4.71 -16.71 2.62
CA VAL A 31 3.95 -16.22 1.45
C VAL A 31 2.84 -15.27 1.87
N ARG A 32 2.09 -15.57 2.93
CA ARG A 32 1.04 -14.67 3.44
C ARG A 32 1.61 -13.33 3.87
N THR A 33 2.70 -13.34 4.64
CA THR A 33 3.38 -12.11 5.06
C THR A 33 3.86 -11.29 3.85
N ALA A 34 4.44 -11.94 2.83
CA ALA A 34 4.85 -11.25 1.62
C ALA A 34 3.66 -10.63 0.85
N LEU A 35 2.52 -11.33 0.78
CA LEU A 35 1.30 -10.80 0.16
C LEU A 35 0.70 -9.64 0.95
N ASP A 36 0.74 -9.68 2.28
CA ASP A 36 0.28 -8.58 3.13
C ASP A 36 1.12 -7.32 2.91
N HIS A 37 2.45 -7.46 2.82
CA HIS A 37 3.35 -6.35 2.48
C HIS A 37 3.06 -5.79 1.08
N LEU A 38 2.97 -6.66 0.08
CA LEU A 38 2.66 -6.22 -1.29
C LEU A 38 1.32 -5.49 -1.37
N LYS A 39 0.30 -5.96 -0.65
CA LYS A 39 -1.00 -5.30 -0.56
C LYS A 39 -0.88 -3.90 0.03
N ALA A 40 -0.17 -3.76 1.16
CA ALA A 40 0.03 -2.47 1.81
C ALA A 40 0.76 -1.49 0.88
N ASP A 41 1.78 -1.96 0.16
CA ASP A 41 2.55 -1.13 -0.78
C ASP A 41 1.67 -0.65 -1.95
N ILE A 42 0.83 -1.53 -2.52
CA ILE A 42 -0.10 -1.16 -3.60
C ILE A 42 -1.13 -0.14 -3.10
N GLU A 43 -1.69 -0.34 -1.91
CA GLU A 43 -2.67 0.58 -1.32
C GLU A 43 -2.04 1.94 -1.02
N ALA A 44 -0.84 1.98 -0.45
CA ALA A 44 -0.11 3.21 -0.18
C ALA A 44 0.26 3.97 -1.47
N ALA A 45 0.71 3.26 -2.51
CA ALA A 45 1.00 3.85 -3.81
C ALA A 45 -0.25 4.48 -4.44
N ARG A 46 -1.39 3.79 -4.36
CA ARG A 46 -2.68 4.31 -4.85
C ARG A 46 -3.13 5.55 -4.08
N LEU A 47 -2.99 5.55 -2.75
CA LEU A 47 -3.31 6.70 -1.92
C LEU A 47 -2.42 7.90 -2.28
N SER A 48 -1.11 7.70 -2.39
CA SER A 48 -0.16 8.74 -2.80
C SER A 48 -0.49 9.32 -4.18
N GLN A 49 -0.81 8.45 -5.16
CA GLN A 49 -1.22 8.89 -6.48
C GLN A 49 -2.51 9.73 -6.43
N SER A 50 -3.51 9.30 -5.64
CA SER A 50 -4.74 10.08 -5.47
C SER A 50 -4.49 11.44 -4.81
N ALA A 51 -3.68 11.48 -3.74
CA ALA A 51 -3.32 12.72 -3.06
C ALA A 51 -2.59 13.70 -3.98
N LYS A 52 -1.71 13.19 -4.85
CA LYS A 52 -1.03 14.00 -5.86
C LYS A 52 -2.02 14.63 -6.86
N LEU A 53 -2.96 13.84 -7.37
CA LEU A 53 -4.01 14.34 -8.28
C LEU A 53 -4.90 15.40 -7.60
N TYR A 54 -5.26 15.18 -6.33
CA TYR A 54 -6.00 16.20 -5.55
C TYR A 54 -5.19 17.48 -5.35
N ALA A 55 -3.89 17.37 -5.08
CA ALA A 55 -3.01 18.53 -4.92
C ALA A 55 -2.86 19.32 -6.24
N GLU A 56 -2.76 18.63 -7.37
CA GLU A 56 -2.72 19.26 -8.70
C GLU A 56 -4.04 20.01 -8.98
N LEU A 57 -5.20 19.38 -8.77
CA LEU A 57 -6.50 20.02 -8.93
C LEU A 57 -6.66 21.23 -8.00
N TYR A 58 -6.29 21.09 -6.73
CA TYR A 58 -6.36 22.17 -5.74
C TYR A 58 -5.45 23.34 -6.12
N ALA A 59 -4.27 23.08 -6.72
CA ALA A 59 -3.37 24.13 -7.14
C ALA A 59 -3.94 24.98 -8.28
N GLU A 60 -4.73 24.37 -9.18
CA GLU A 60 -5.33 25.01 -10.35
C GLU A 60 -6.58 25.83 -10.01
N GLU A 61 -7.37 25.43 -9.00
CA GLU A 61 -8.63 26.10 -8.65
C GLU A 61 -8.51 27.11 -7.50
N SER A 62 -8.08 28.34 -7.81
CA SER A 62 -7.90 29.41 -6.81
C SER A 62 -9.11 29.67 -5.90
N GLU A 63 -10.33 29.65 -6.43
CA GLU A 63 -11.57 29.88 -5.67
C GLU A 63 -11.82 28.78 -4.64
N LEU A 64 -11.54 27.52 -4.99
CA LEU A 64 -11.63 26.39 -4.07
C LEU A 64 -10.64 26.53 -2.91
N ARG A 65 -9.43 27.04 -3.19
CA ARG A 65 -8.43 27.29 -2.14
C ARG A 65 -8.85 28.40 -1.20
N ASP A 66 -9.38 29.50 -1.74
CA ASP A 66 -9.82 30.64 -0.94
C ASP A 66 -10.97 30.24 0.00
N LEU A 67 -11.91 29.41 -0.50
CA LEU A 67 -12.98 28.83 0.31
C LEU A 67 -12.46 27.86 1.37
N ALA A 68 -11.49 27.00 1.03
CA ALA A 68 -10.88 26.07 1.97
C ALA A 68 -10.12 26.79 3.09
N GLU A 69 -9.35 27.84 2.75
CA GLU A 69 -8.64 28.67 3.72
C GLU A 69 -9.59 29.46 4.64
N ALA A 70 -10.71 29.94 4.10
CA ALA A 70 -11.74 30.62 4.90
C ALA A 70 -12.37 29.66 5.93
N ALA A 71 -12.70 28.44 5.51
CA ALA A 71 -13.26 27.42 6.38
C ALA A 71 -12.31 26.98 7.52
N ILE A 72 -10.99 26.93 7.25
CA ILE A 72 -9.99 26.61 8.29
C ILE A 72 -9.93 27.69 9.37
N ARG A 73 -10.09 28.97 9.01
CA ARG A 73 -10.04 30.09 9.97
C ARG A 73 -11.25 30.13 10.90
N GLU A 74 -12.37 29.53 10.50
CA GLU A 74 -13.60 29.48 11.29
C GLU A 74 -13.74 28.17 12.10
N TRP A 75 -12.75 27.28 12.03
CA TRP A 75 -12.80 26.02 12.77
C TRP A 75 -12.56 26.28 14.27
N PRO A 76 -13.51 25.92 15.16
CA PRO A 76 -13.33 26.09 16.61
C PRO A 76 -12.23 25.16 17.14
N GLU A 77 -11.46 25.61 18.13
CA GLU A 77 -10.40 24.81 18.80
C GLU A 77 -10.88 23.43 19.28
#